data_AF-A0A7X4XS20-F1
#
_entry.id   AF-A0A7X4XS20-F1
#
_cell.length_a   1.000
_cell.length_b   1.000
_cell.length_c   1.000
_cell.angle_alpha   90.00
_cell.angle_beta   90.00
_cell.angle_gamma   90.00
#
_symmetry.space_group_name_H-M   'P 1'
#
loop_
_entity.id
_entity.type
_entity.pdbx_description
1 polymer ?
#
loop_
_entity_poly.entity_id
_entity_poly.type
_entity_poly.pdbx_seq_one_letter_code
_entity_poly.pdbx_strand_id
1 'polypeptide(L)'
;PLIGPLVKIYLKFKWAKLTSVEAIQLEVKKYLDQTLAHTTQGVTYSGLDKLDKNTSYLFISNHRDIAMDPALVNYGLHQYGHRTVRIAIGDNLLKKPCATELMRLNKSFIVKRSAKGPREMMKALSTLSAYIKYSLDTGNSIWIAQKEGRAKDGNDFTDPAILKMFHVEGRKQKIEFADYIQSLKIVPVSISYENDPCDIAKARELYEKATLGQYQKGEFEDIESIIRGIVGDKGRVHVAFGDVISEPFNTPESLAAEIDRQIHHHYRLYPINYLAAQVDHEGITTQHQAQLADKLQHLPDGAHRYLLDSYANPVKNKA
;
A
#
# COMPACT_ATOMS: atom_id res chain seq x y z
N PRO A 1 -3.32 5.36 42.05
CA PRO A 1 -3.78 6.78 42.01
C PRO A 1 -2.67 7.82 41.73
N LEU A 2 -1.40 7.59 42.10
CA LEU A 2 -0.30 8.58 41.95
C LEU A 2 0.55 8.45 40.67
N ILE A 3 0.42 7.37 39.90
CA ILE A 3 1.24 7.12 38.70
C ILE A 3 0.74 7.94 37.50
N GLY A 4 -0.57 8.20 37.41
CA GLY A 4 -1.18 8.92 36.28
C GLY A 4 -0.58 10.32 36.02
N PRO A 5 -0.44 11.19 37.05
CA PRO A 5 0.19 12.51 36.89
C PRO A 5 1.65 12.43 36.44
N LEU A 6 2.43 11.49 36.98
CA LEU A 6 3.84 11.30 36.61
C LEU A 6 3.98 10.82 35.17
N VAL A 7 3.18 9.85 34.75
CA VAL A 7 3.13 9.38 33.35
C VAL A 7 2.73 10.52 32.42
N LYS A 8 1.75 11.34 32.80
CA LYS A 8 1.31 12.50 32.00
C LYS A 8 2.40 13.54 31.85
N ILE A 9 3.13 13.86 32.92
CA ILE A 9 4.26 14.80 32.89
C ILE A 9 5.37 14.24 32.00
N TYR A 10 5.74 12.96 32.18
CA TYR A 10 6.73 12.29 31.35
C TYR A 10 6.37 12.30 29.87
N LEU A 11 5.14 11.92 29.51
CA LEU A 11 4.66 11.94 28.11
C LEU A 11 4.64 13.35 27.53
N LYS A 12 4.23 14.36 28.32
CA LYS A 12 4.31 15.77 27.90
C LYS A 12 5.74 16.19 27.60
N PHE A 13 6.69 15.89 28.47
CA PHE A 13 8.10 16.21 28.25
C PHE A 13 8.70 15.45 27.06
N LYS A 14 8.36 14.16 26.91
CA LYS A 14 8.83 13.33 25.80
C LYS A 14 8.33 13.87 24.46
N TRP A 15 7.05 14.24 24.38
CA TRP A 15 6.42 14.67 23.13
C TRP A 15 6.55 16.18 22.86
N ALA A 16 6.89 17.01 23.84
CA ALA A 16 7.17 18.44 23.64
C ALA A 16 8.30 18.70 22.63
N LYS A 17 9.17 17.72 22.39
CA LYS A 17 10.25 17.77 21.40
C LYS A 17 9.76 17.59 19.95
N LEU A 18 8.52 17.15 19.75
CA LEU A 18 7.93 16.88 18.43
C LEU A 18 7.24 18.16 17.93
N THR A 19 8.03 19.09 17.38
CA THR A 19 7.55 20.40 16.92
C THR A 19 7.28 20.47 15.41
N SER A 20 7.58 19.41 14.67
CA SER A 20 7.36 19.34 13.22
C SER A 20 6.91 17.94 12.80
N VAL A 21 6.30 17.86 11.61
CA VAL A 21 5.97 16.57 10.96
C VAL A 21 7.22 15.71 10.78
N GLU A 22 8.34 16.32 10.42
CA GLU A 22 9.62 15.63 10.28
C GLU A 22 10.09 15.02 11.60
N ALA A 23 10.00 15.75 12.72
CA ALA A 23 10.36 15.23 14.03
C ALA A 23 9.53 13.99 14.41
N ILE A 24 8.23 14.00 14.08
CA ILE A 24 7.34 12.85 14.29
C ILE A 24 7.77 11.68 13.40
N GLN A 25 8.02 11.91 12.11
CA GLN A 25 8.43 10.86 11.18
C GLN A 25 9.79 10.24 11.54
N LEU A 26 10.73 11.03 12.05
CA LEU A 26 12.01 10.52 12.56
C LEU A 26 11.86 9.66 13.82
N GLU A 27 10.89 9.97 14.68
CA GLU A 27 10.58 9.12 15.83
C GLU A 27 9.89 7.82 15.39
N VAL A 28 8.93 7.90 14.45
CA VAL A 28 8.28 6.72 13.84
C VAL A 28 9.32 5.82 13.15
N LYS A 29 10.29 6.40 12.46
CA LYS A 29 11.38 5.67 11.80
C LYS A 29 12.11 4.74 12.78
N LYS A 30 12.39 5.18 14.01
CA LYS A 30 13.11 4.34 15.00
C LYS A 30 12.33 3.07 15.34
N TYR A 31 11.02 3.19 15.53
CA TYR A 31 10.16 2.02 15.76
C TYR A 31 10.03 1.15 14.51
N LEU A 32 10.02 1.77 13.33
CA LEU A 32 10.02 1.03 12.07
C LEU A 32 11.34 0.25 11.88
N ASP A 33 12.50 0.85 12.17
CA ASP A 33 13.81 0.16 12.14
C ASP A 33 13.78 -1.10 13.02
N GLN A 34 13.30 -0.98 14.26
CA GLN A 34 13.15 -2.11 15.18
C GLN A 34 12.16 -3.16 14.65
N THR A 35 11.01 -2.70 14.16
CA THR A 35 9.99 -3.59 13.61
C THR A 35 10.54 -4.39 12.43
N LEU A 36 11.22 -3.75 11.48
CA LEU A 36 11.79 -4.41 10.32
C LEU A 36 12.90 -5.39 10.72
N ALA A 37 13.73 -5.04 11.70
CA ALA A 37 14.78 -5.94 12.20
C ALA A 37 14.23 -7.23 12.84
N HIS A 38 13.04 -7.18 13.44
CA HIS A 38 12.42 -8.33 14.11
C HIS A 38 11.41 -9.10 13.25
N THR A 39 10.86 -8.47 12.21
CA THR A 39 9.73 -9.02 11.43
C THR A 39 10.04 -9.23 9.96
N THR A 40 11.29 -9.00 9.54
CA THR A 40 11.73 -9.25 8.16
C THR A 40 13.11 -9.91 8.17
N GLN A 41 13.45 -10.58 7.07
CA GLN A 41 14.79 -11.09 6.77
C GLN A 41 15.58 -10.13 5.88
N GLY A 42 15.21 -8.84 5.89
CA GLY A 42 15.81 -7.80 5.08
C GLY A 42 14.81 -7.12 4.15
N VAL A 43 14.96 -5.80 4.01
CA VAL A 43 14.20 -4.96 3.10
C VAL A 43 15.16 -4.37 2.08
N THR A 44 14.85 -4.54 0.80
CA THR A 44 15.67 -4.03 -0.31
C THR A 44 14.87 -3.08 -1.18
N TYR A 45 15.58 -2.15 -1.83
CA TYR A 45 15.00 -1.10 -2.65
C TYR A 45 15.68 -1.07 -4.02
N SER A 46 14.93 -0.72 -5.06
CA SER A 46 15.47 -0.48 -6.40
C SER A 46 14.76 0.70 -7.07
N GLY A 47 15.47 1.41 -7.96
CA GLY A 47 14.89 2.41 -8.84
C GLY A 47 14.66 3.80 -8.24
N LEU A 48 15.06 4.05 -7.00
CA LEU A 48 15.04 5.41 -6.42
C LEU A 48 16.19 6.29 -6.90
N ASP A 49 17.28 5.68 -7.35
CA ASP A 49 18.50 6.31 -7.86
C ASP A 49 18.28 7.05 -9.19
N LYS A 50 17.31 6.60 -9.99
CA LYS A 50 16.91 7.21 -11.26
C LYS A 50 15.92 8.38 -11.12
N LEU A 51 15.42 8.65 -9.91
CA LEU A 51 14.46 9.74 -9.65
C LEU A 51 15.15 11.00 -9.13
N ASP A 52 14.69 12.16 -9.57
CA ASP A 52 15.17 13.46 -9.09
C ASP A 52 14.58 13.78 -7.70
N LYS A 53 15.47 13.97 -6.72
CA LYS A 53 15.13 14.26 -5.32
C LYS A 53 14.38 15.58 -5.11
N ASN A 54 14.48 16.50 -6.08
CA ASN A 54 13.81 17.80 -6.03
C ASN A 54 12.48 17.82 -6.79
N THR A 55 12.12 16.70 -7.42
CA THR A 55 10.86 16.54 -8.14
C THR A 55 9.84 15.78 -7.28
N SER A 56 8.58 16.23 -7.30
CA SER A 56 7.46 15.49 -6.74
C SER A 56 6.88 14.48 -7.73
N TYR A 57 6.52 13.30 -7.23
CA TYR A 57 5.97 12.21 -8.03
C TYR A 57 4.65 11.70 -7.45
N LEU A 58 3.79 11.16 -8.32
CA LEU A 58 2.64 10.37 -7.92
C LEU A 58 3.02 8.89 -7.94
N PHE A 59 3.33 8.33 -6.77
CA PHE A 59 3.62 6.92 -6.61
C PHE A 59 2.33 6.11 -6.54
N ILE A 60 2.16 5.14 -7.45
CA ILE A 60 1.03 4.23 -7.49
C ILE A 60 1.54 2.82 -7.23
N SER A 61 1.03 2.14 -6.20
CA SER A 61 1.51 0.79 -5.87
C SER A 61 0.42 -0.27 -5.84
N ASN A 62 0.84 -1.52 -5.98
CA ASN A 62 0.05 -2.64 -5.46
C ASN A 62 -0.10 -2.47 -3.94
N HIS A 63 -1.15 -3.07 -3.39
CA HIS A 63 -1.50 -2.86 -2.00
C HIS A 63 -1.90 -4.18 -1.35
N ARG A 64 -1.05 -4.70 -0.47
CA ARG A 64 -1.26 -5.96 0.24
C ARG A 64 -1.33 -5.74 1.75
N ASP A 65 -0.65 -4.74 2.29
CA ASP A 65 -0.68 -4.40 3.71
C ASP A 65 -1.19 -2.98 3.96
N ILE A 66 -2.11 -2.82 4.91
CA ILE A 66 -2.78 -1.54 5.17
C ILE A 66 -1.77 -0.47 5.64
N ALA A 67 -0.84 -0.84 6.51
CA ALA A 67 0.06 0.10 7.18
C ALA A 67 1.50 -0.01 6.67
N MET A 68 1.97 -1.23 6.39
CA MET A 68 3.35 -1.46 6.00
C MET A 68 3.66 -0.98 4.59
N ASP A 69 2.72 -1.02 3.65
CA ASP A 69 2.95 -0.57 2.27
C ASP A 69 3.40 0.90 2.19
N PRO A 70 2.63 1.88 2.70
CA PRO A 70 3.08 3.28 2.69
C PRO A 70 4.27 3.53 3.61
N ALA A 71 4.44 2.74 4.69
CA ALA A 71 5.58 2.86 5.59
C ALA A 71 6.89 2.46 4.89
N LEU A 72 6.89 1.35 4.14
CA LEU A 72 8.05 0.85 3.40
C LEU A 72 8.43 1.78 2.25
N VAL A 73 7.44 2.35 1.55
CA VAL A 73 7.68 3.39 0.53
C VAL A 73 8.34 4.61 1.14
N ASN A 74 7.80 5.15 2.23
CA ASN A 74 8.40 6.29 2.93
C ASN A 74 9.80 5.99 3.47
N TYR A 75 10.00 4.79 4.00
CA TYR A 75 11.30 4.36 4.50
C TYR A 75 12.33 4.34 3.37
N GLY A 76 12.01 3.74 2.23
CA GLY A 76 12.86 3.74 1.05
C GLY A 76 13.19 5.16 0.58
N LEU A 77 12.16 6.00 0.39
CA LEU A 77 12.37 7.40 -0.01
C LEU A 77 13.31 8.13 0.94
N HIS A 78 13.10 8.01 2.25
CA HIS A 78 13.94 8.65 3.25
C HIS A 78 15.40 8.16 3.20
N GLN A 79 15.61 6.84 3.10
CA GLN A 79 16.96 6.25 3.04
C GLN A 79 17.75 6.69 1.81
N TYR A 80 17.07 6.98 0.69
CA TYR A 80 17.71 7.45 -0.54
C TYR A 80 17.74 8.99 -0.67
N GLY A 81 17.34 9.71 0.38
CA GLY A 81 17.39 11.18 0.44
C GLY A 81 16.26 11.89 -0.31
N HIS A 82 15.17 11.18 -0.61
CA HIS A 82 13.92 11.75 -1.14
C HIS A 82 13.03 12.26 -0.02
N ARG A 83 12.15 13.21 -0.34
CA ARG A 83 11.10 13.67 0.57
C ARG A 83 10.03 12.58 0.75
N THR A 84 9.55 12.40 1.99
CA THR A 84 8.43 11.51 2.29
C THR A 84 7.12 11.99 1.67
N VAL A 85 6.23 11.05 1.37
CA VAL A 85 4.98 11.28 0.65
C VAL A 85 3.84 11.77 1.54
N ARG A 86 2.83 12.37 0.90
CA ARG A 86 1.45 12.43 1.41
C ARG A 86 0.74 11.11 1.09
N ILE A 87 0.11 10.49 2.08
CA ILE A 87 -0.46 9.14 1.97
C ILE A 87 -1.98 9.24 1.78
N ALA A 88 -2.51 8.69 0.70
CA ALA A 88 -3.96 8.57 0.52
C ALA A 88 -4.53 7.44 1.41
N ILE A 89 -5.48 7.77 2.29
CA ILE A 89 -6.10 6.80 3.21
C ILE A 89 -7.62 6.82 3.12
N GLY A 90 -8.26 5.67 3.28
CA GLY A 90 -9.72 5.58 3.36
C GLY A 90 -10.27 6.11 4.69
N ASP A 91 -11.48 6.66 4.67
CA ASP A 91 -12.22 7.09 5.86
C ASP A 91 -12.67 5.93 6.75
N ASN A 92 -12.68 4.69 6.25
CA ASN A 92 -13.02 3.48 6.99
C ASN A 92 -12.08 3.20 8.18
N LEU A 93 -10.83 3.68 8.13
CA LEU A 93 -9.83 3.49 9.18
C LEU A 93 -9.96 4.50 10.34
N LEU A 94 -10.89 5.46 10.23
CA LEU A 94 -10.90 6.68 11.05
C LEU A 94 -12.01 6.70 12.12
N LYS A 95 -12.41 5.53 12.63
CA LYS A 95 -13.51 5.42 13.60
C LYS A 95 -13.23 6.13 14.94
N LYS A 96 -11.96 6.31 15.32
CA LYS A 96 -11.56 7.03 16.55
C LYS A 96 -10.85 8.35 16.23
N PRO A 97 -11.24 9.49 16.85
CA PRO A 97 -10.63 10.79 16.57
C PRO A 97 -9.10 10.82 16.71
N CYS A 98 -8.54 10.11 17.70
CA CYS A 98 -7.10 10.04 17.89
C CYS A 98 -6.36 9.35 16.74
N ALA A 99 -6.98 8.35 16.08
CA ALA A 99 -6.38 7.67 14.94
C ALA A 99 -6.31 8.61 13.74
N THR A 100 -7.36 9.41 13.51
CA THR A 100 -7.40 10.44 12.45
C THR A 100 -6.27 11.46 12.60
N GLU A 101 -6.07 11.98 13.81
CA GLU A 101 -5.01 12.94 14.06
C GLU A 101 -3.62 12.32 13.90
N LEU A 102 -3.40 11.09 14.37
CA LEU A 102 -2.12 10.41 14.17
C LEU A 102 -1.79 10.18 12.69
N MET A 103 -2.78 9.79 11.87
CA MET A 103 -2.57 9.61 10.44
C MET A 103 -2.28 10.94 9.74
N ARG A 104 -2.98 12.02 10.10
CA ARG A 104 -2.70 13.36 9.56
C ARG A 104 -1.30 13.86 9.91
N LEU A 105 -0.84 13.59 11.14
CA LEU A 105 0.52 13.90 11.56
C LEU A 105 1.58 13.19 10.71
N ASN A 106 1.25 12.04 10.10
CA ASN A 106 2.11 11.35 9.13
C ASN A 106 1.84 11.73 7.67
N LYS A 107 1.36 12.96 7.42
CA LYS A 107 1.04 13.50 6.08
C LYS A 107 -0.09 12.77 5.35
N SER A 108 -0.90 11.96 6.03
CA SER A 108 -2.02 11.28 5.37
C SER A 108 -3.18 12.24 5.09
N PHE A 109 -3.83 12.07 3.94
CA PHE A 109 -5.06 12.77 3.57
C PHE A 109 -6.19 11.78 3.28
N ILE A 110 -7.41 12.23 3.54
CA ILE A 110 -8.58 11.34 3.62
C ILE A 110 -9.28 11.29 2.26
N VAL A 111 -9.43 10.08 1.73
CA VAL A 111 -10.30 9.73 0.61
C VAL A 111 -11.66 9.36 1.18
N LYS A 112 -12.66 10.21 0.91
CA LYS A 112 -14.05 9.99 1.36
C LYS A 112 -14.71 8.90 0.51
N ARG A 113 -15.01 7.76 1.12
CA ARG A 113 -15.63 6.60 0.45
C ARG A 113 -17.11 6.46 0.81
N SER A 114 -17.51 7.00 1.95
CA SER A 114 -18.86 6.89 2.48
C SER A 114 -19.84 7.97 1.98
N ALA A 115 -19.43 8.81 1.02
CA ALA A 115 -20.26 9.89 0.47
C ALA A 115 -21.54 9.33 -0.18
N LYS A 116 -22.71 9.87 0.19
CA LYS A 116 -23.99 9.34 -0.27
C LYS A 116 -24.54 10.18 -1.42
N GLY A 117 -24.71 9.53 -2.56
CA GLY A 117 -25.36 10.10 -3.74
C GLY A 117 -24.41 10.82 -4.72
N PRO A 118 -24.83 10.99 -5.99
CA PRO A 118 -23.93 11.37 -7.08
C PRO A 118 -23.24 12.73 -6.90
N ARG A 119 -23.94 13.71 -6.33
CA ARG A 119 -23.41 15.08 -6.15
C ARG A 119 -22.30 15.13 -5.12
N GLU A 120 -22.50 14.49 -3.97
CA GLU A 120 -21.48 14.45 -2.91
C GLU A 120 -20.25 13.67 -3.36
N MET A 121 -20.47 12.54 -4.05
CA MET A 121 -19.39 11.75 -4.63
C MET A 121 -18.57 12.57 -5.63
N MET A 122 -19.20 13.27 -6.57
CA MET A 122 -18.48 14.10 -7.54
C MET A 122 -17.71 15.25 -6.87
N LYS A 123 -18.28 15.87 -5.83
CA LYS A 123 -17.57 16.89 -5.03
C LYS A 123 -16.34 16.32 -4.33
N ALA A 124 -16.45 15.11 -3.76
CA ALA A 124 -15.33 14.43 -3.11
C ALA A 124 -14.23 14.07 -4.11
N LEU A 125 -14.58 13.43 -5.23
CA LEU A 125 -13.64 13.09 -6.32
C LEU A 125 -12.95 14.34 -6.87
N SER A 126 -13.71 15.41 -7.06
CA SER A 126 -13.16 16.68 -7.53
C SER A 126 -12.18 17.31 -6.54
N THR A 127 -12.50 17.29 -5.23
CA THR A 127 -11.60 17.80 -4.20
C THR A 127 -10.31 16.99 -4.16
N LEU A 128 -10.43 15.67 -4.25
CA LEU A 128 -9.30 14.75 -4.22
C LEU A 128 -8.36 14.96 -5.41
N SER A 129 -8.93 14.99 -6.62
CA SER A 129 -8.16 15.24 -7.85
C SER A 129 -7.42 16.59 -7.81
N ALA A 130 -8.10 17.66 -7.38
CA ALA A 130 -7.49 18.98 -7.20
C ALA A 130 -6.36 18.96 -6.16
N TYR A 131 -6.56 18.25 -5.04
CA TYR A 131 -5.55 18.13 -3.99
C TYR A 131 -4.32 17.34 -4.44
N ILE A 132 -4.50 16.29 -5.25
CA ILE A 132 -3.37 15.56 -5.85
C ILE A 132 -2.53 16.50 -6.70
N LYS A 133 -3.16 17.24 -7.62
CA LYS A 133 -2.46 18.19 -8.48
C LYS A 133 -1.76 19.28 -7.67
N TYR A 134 -2.47 19.92 -6.74
CA TYR A 134 -1.90 20.92 -5.85
C TYR A 134 -0.70 20.40 -5.04
N SER A 135 -0.76 19.15 -4.55
CA SER A 135 0.34 18.57 -3.78
C SER A 135 1.60 18.45 -4.63
N LEU A 136 1.47 17.95 -5.85
CA LEU A 136 2.59 17.81 -6.79
C LEU A 136 3.13 19.18 -7.19
N ASP A 137 2.27 20.13 -7.56
CA ASP A 137 2.68 21.48 -7.97
C ASP A 137 3.37 22.26 -6.82
N THR A 138 3.10 21.89 -5.56
CA THR A 138 3.76 22.45 -4.37
C THR A 138 4.94 21.61 -3.87
N GLY A 139 5.45 20.69 -4.69
CA GLY A 139 6.66 19.90 -4.39
C GLY A 139 6.46 18.79 -3.37
N ASN A 140 5.25 18.23 -3.25
CA ASN A 140 4.93 17.14 -2.34
C ASN A 140 4.48 15.89 -3.10
N SER A 141 5.32 14.86 -3.10
CA SER A 141 4.98 13.55 -3.64
C SER A 141 3.80 12.92 -2.91
N ILE A 142 3.07 12.05 -3.61
CA ILE A 142 1.93 11.30 -3.07
C ILE A 142 2.19 9.80 -3.24
N TRP A 143 1.72 9.02 -2.28
CA TRP A 143 1.51 7.59 -2.46
C TRP A 143 0.01 7.28 -2.44
N ILE A 144 -0.43 6.45 -3.38
CA ILE A 144 -1.80 5.94 -3.47
C ILE A 144 -1.80 4.50 -3.99
N ALA A 145 -2.68 3.66 -3.44
CA ALA A 145 -2.88 2.30 -3.95
C ALA A 145 -3.54 2.32 -5.34
N GLN A 146 -3.17 1.35 -6.19
CA GLN A 146 -3.68 1.22 -7.57
C GLN A 146 -5.18 0.87 -7.68
N LYS A 147 -5.79 0.44 -6.57
CA LYS A 147 -7.23 0.17 -6.47
C LYS A 147 -7.72 0.40 -5.04
N GLU A 148 -9.03 0.45 -4.88
CA GLU A 148 -9.62 0.56 -3.56
C GLU A 148 -9.47 -0.77 -2.78
N GLY A 149 -8.82 -0.67 -1.62
CA GLY A 149 -8.64 -1.81 -0.72
C GLY A 149 -7.43 -2.67 -1.08
N ARG A 150 -6.95 -3.44 -0.11
CA ARG A 150 -5.83 -4.35 -0.30
C ARG A 150 -6.24 -5.57 -1.14
N ALA A 151 -5.33 -6.07 -1.96
CA ALA A 151 -5.46 -7.35 -2.63
C ALA A 151 -5.51 -8.49 -1.61
N LYS A 152 -6.34 -9.50 -1.90
CA LYS A 152 -6.57 -10.67 -1.04
C LYS A 152 -6.12 -11.96 -1.70
N ASP A 153 -6.17 -11.96 -3.02
CA ASP A 153 -5.81 -13.04 -3.94
C ASP A 153 -4.45 -12.80 -4.60
N GLY A 154 -3.69 -11.78 -4.17
CA GLY A 154 -2.39 -11.44 -4.75
C GLY A 154 -2.45 -11.07 -6.24
N ASN A 155 -3.65 -10.79 -6.78
CA ASN A 155 -3.85 -10.47 -8.18
C ASN A 155 -3.95 -8.94 -8.37
N ASP A 156 -2.78 -8.33 -8.49
CA ASP A 156 -2.58 -6.90 -8.41
C ASP A 156 -2.86 -6.22 -9.76
N PHE A 157 -4.13 -5.88 -10.05
CA PHE A 157 -4.50 -5.05 -11.22
C PHE A 157 -4.98 -3.65 -10.82
N THR A 158 -4.66 -2.65 -11.65
CA THR A 158 -5.01 -1.24 -11.45
C THR A 158 -6.47 -1.03 -11.84
N ASP A 159 -7.22 -0.31 -11.00
CA ASP A 159 -8.62 0.02 -11.29
C ASP A 159 -8.68 1.30 -12.16
N PRO A 160 -9.16 1.25 -13.42
CA PRO A 160 -9.26 2.43 -14.27
C PRO A 160 -10.12 3.55 -13.66
N ALA A 161 -11.01 3.25 -12.71
CA ALA A 161 -11.80 4.26 -12.00
C ALA A 161 -10.94 5.25 -11.20
N ILE A 162 -9.80 4.80 -10.64
CA ILE A 162 -8.89 5.71 -9.91
C ILE A 162 -8.24 6.71 -10.87
N LEU A 163 -7.92 6.27 -12.09
CA LEU A 163 -7.31 7.08 -13.13
C LEU A 163 -8.32 8.09 -13.70
N LYS A 164 -9.59 7.68 -13.85
CA LYS A 164 -10.72 8.58 -14.17
C LYS A 164 -10.90 9.66 -13.09
N MET A 165 -10.67 9.31 -11.82
CA MET A 165 -10.71 10.25 -10.70
C MET A 165 -9.55 11.24 -10.78
N PHE A 166 -8.32 10.81 -11.09
CA PHE A 166 -7.19 11.74 -11.23
C PHE A 166 -7.45 12.84 -12.24
N HIS A 167 -8.10 12.54 -13.37
CA HIS A 167 -8.39 13.50 -14.43
C HIS A 167 -9.58 14.46 -14.15
N VAL A 168 -10.31 14.32 -13.03
CA VAL A 168 -11.46 15.20 -12.73
C VAL A 168 -11.06 16.68 -12.76
N GLU A 169 -9.91 17.03 -12.20
CA GLU A 169 -9.38 18.39 -12.20
C GLU A 169 -8.89 18.82 -13.59
N GLY A 170 -8.25 17.92 -14.35
CA GLY A 170 -7.86 18.17 -15.74
C GLY A 170 -9.04 18.55 -16.63
N ARG A 171 -10.19 17.87 -16.47
CA ARG A 171 -11.43 18.22 -17.19
C ARG A 171 -11.91 19.64 -16.89
N LYS A 172 -11.77 20.12 -15.64
CA LYS A 172 -12.13 21.51 -15.29
C LYS A 172 -11.20 22.53 -15.95
N GLN A 173 -9.93 22.15 -16.09
CA GLN A 173 -8.90 22.97 -16.73
C GLN A 173 -8.93 22.85 -18.27
N LYS A 174 -9.83 22.02 -18.83
CA LYS A 174 -9.92 21.69 -20.26
C LYS A 174 -8.62 21.11 -20.82
N ILE A 175 -7.93 20.31 -20.01
CA ILE A 175 -6.72 19.58 -20.40
C ILE A 175 -7.12 18.15 -20.77
N GLU A 176 -6.64 17.68 -21.92
CA GLU A 176 -6.87 16.31 -22.37
C GLU A 176 -6.25 15.28 -21.41
N PHE A 177 -6.79 14.07 -21.43
CA PHE A 177 -6.41 13.03 -20.45
C PHE A 177 -4.90 12.75 -20.47
N ALA A 178 -4.32 12.52 -21.66
CA ALA A 178 -2.91 12.20 -21.81
C ALA A 178 -1.99 13.29 -21.23
N ASP A 179 -2.21 14.55 -21.61
CA ASP A 179 -1.41 15.69 -21.16
C ASP A 179 -1.53 15.90 -19.64
N TYR A 180 -2.74 15.77 -19.11
CA TYR A 180 -2.97 15.93 -17.68
C TYR A 180 -2.25 14.84 -16.87
N ILE A 181 -2.35 13.58 -17.31
CA ILE A 181 -1.71 12.44 -16.64
C ILE A 181 -0.18 12.56 -16.68
N GLN A 182 0.41 12.94 -17.81
CA GLN A 182 1.86 13.18 -17.89
C GLN A 182 2.31 14.24 -16.87
N SER A 183 1.50 15.28 -16.65
CA SER A 183 1.79 16.32 -15.65
C SER A 183 1.85 15.80 -14.21
N LEU A 184 1.29 14.62 -13.93
CA LEU A 184 1.29 14.02 -12.59
C LEU A 184 2.59 13.26 -12.27
N LYS A 185 3.46 13.02 -13.27
CA LYS A 185 4.72 12.28 -13.12
C LYS A 185 4.52 10.96 -12.35
N ILE A 186 3.65 10.10 -12.89
CA ILE A 186 3.30 8.83 -12.27
C ILE A 186 4.51 7.90 -12.28
N VAL A 187 4.79 7.29 -11.12
CA VAL A 187 5.80 6.23 -10.95
C VAL A 187 5.11 5.00 -10.35
N PRO A 188 4.98 3.89 -11.11
CA PRO A 188 4.49 2.64 -10.57
C PRO A 188 5.47 2.08 -9.53
N VAL A 189 4.95 1.50 -8.44
CA VAL A 189 5.74 0.95 -7.34
C VAL A 189 5.30 -0.47 -7.06
N SER A 190 6.23 -1.41 -7.12
CA SER A 190 5.97 -2.81 -6.79
C SER A 190 6.47 -3.13 -5.38
N ILE A 191 5.56 -3.58 -4.52
CA ILE A 191 5.83 -4.00 -3.14
C ILE A 191 5.67 -5.52 -3.08
N SER A 192 6.79 -6.21 -2.86
CA SER A 192 6.87 -7.67 -2.85
C SER A 192 7.22 -8.17 -1.45
N TYR A 193 6.31 -8.92 -0.86
CA TYR A 193 6.51 -9.63 0.40
C TYR A 193 6.73 -11.11 0.09
N GLU A 194 7.74 -11.71 0.71
CA GLU A 194 7.89 -13.16 0.70
C GLU A 194 6.77 -13.82 1.50
N ASN A 195 6.43 -13.24 2.66
CA ASN A 195 5.34 -13.70 3.49
C ASN A 195 4.35 -12.57 3.73
N ASP A 196 3.06 -12.81 3.48
CA ASP A 196 2.00 -11.87 3.82
C ASP A 196 1.41 -12.27 5.18
N PRO A 197 1.62 -11.47 6.26
CA PRO A 197 1.13 -11.83 7.59
C PRO A 197 -0.39 -12.03 7.66
N CYS A 198 -1.15 -11.43 6.75
CA CYS A 198 -2.61 -11.47 6.75
C CYS A 198 -3.19 -12.52 5.79
N ASP A 199 -2.38 -13.35 5.15
CA ASP A 199 -2.81 -14.25 4.08
C ASP A 199 -3.89 -15.27 4.48
N ILE A 200 -3.77 -15.91 5.65
CA ILE A 200 -4.78 -16.85 6.17
C ILE A 200 -6.13 -16.14 6.35
N ALA A 201 -6.12 -14.93 6.92
CA ALA A 201 -7.35 -14.15 7.11
C ALA A 201 -7.98 -13.74 5.78
N LYS A 202 -7.15 -13.35 4.79
CA LYS A 202 -7.59 -13.01 3.43
C LYS A 202 -8.18 -14.21 2.71
N ALA A 203 -7.53 -15.37 2.78
CA ALA A 203 -7.99 -16.61 2.16
C ALA A 203 -9.33 -17.06 2.76
N ARG A 204 -9.48 -16.98 4.09
CA ARG A 204 -10.74 -17.28 4.78
C ARG A 204 -11.86 -16.34 4.34
N GLU A 205 -11.60 -15.03 4.29
CA GLU A 205 -12.59 -14.06 3.81
C GLU A 205 -13.04 -14.37 2.37
N LEU A 206 -12.11 -14.65 1.45
CA LEU A 206 -12.45 -14.98 0.07
C LEU A 206 -13.27 -16.26 -0.03
N TYR A 207 -12.92 -17.28 0.76
CA TYR A 207 -13.68 -18.52 0.85
C TYR A 207 -15.10 -18.30 1.37
N GLU A 208 -15.27 -17.57 2.47
CA GLU A 208 -16.59 -17.28 3.04
C GLU A 208 -17.47 -16.48 2.06
N LYS A 209 -16.92 -15.48 1.37
CA LYS A 209 -17.67 -14.76 0.32
C LYS A 209 -18.14 -15.68 -0.80
N ALA A 210 -17.26 -16.58 -1.25
CA ALA A 210 -17.59 -17.47 -2.36
C ALA A 210 -18.60 -18.57 -1.98
N THR A 211 -18.64 -18.96 -0.71
CA THR A 211 -19.50 -20.05 -0.23
C THR A 211 -20.81 -19.57 0.36
N LEU A 212 -20.78 -18.44 1.09
CA LEU A 212 -21.93 -17.87 1.80
C LEU A 212 -22.54 -16.66 1.06
N GLY A 213 -21.91 -16.20 -0.03
CA GLY A 213 -22.32 -15.02 -0.79
C GLY A 213 -21.99 -13.68 -0.12
N GLN A 214 -21.59 -13.70 1.15
CA GLN A 214 -21.26 -12.51 1.94
C GLN A 214 -20.18 -12.80 2.98
N TYR A 215 -19.51 -11.74 3.42
CA TYR A 215 -18.58 -11.78 4.54
C TYR A 215 -18.88 -10.60 5.45
N GLN A 216 -19.23 -10.88 6.70
CA GLN A 216 -19.51 -9.85 7.68
C GLN A 216 -18.23 -9.47 8.40
N LYS A 217 -17.64 -8.37 7.97
CA LYS A 217 -16.40 -7.85 8.53
C LYS A 217 -16.57 -7.49 10.01
N GLY A 218 -15.63 -7.93 10.84
CA GLY A 218 -15.59 -7.57 12.25
C GLY A 218 -15.35 -6.07 12.45
N GLU A 219 -15.86 -5.49 13.54
CA GLU A 219 -15.71 -4.05 13.82
C GLU A 219 -14.23 -3.61 13.88
N PHE A 220 -13.37 -4.48 14.42
CA PHE A 220 -11.94 -4.25 14.67
C PHE A 220 -10.99 -5.00 13.74
N GLU A 221 -11.52 -5.70 12.72
CA GLU A 221 -10.72 -6.57 11.85
C GLU A 221 -9.64 -5.79 11.05
N ASP A 222 -9.93 -4.53 10.69
CA ASP A 222 -8.91 -3.64 10.09
C ASP A 222 -7.78 -3.31 11.06
N ILE A 223 -8.09 -3.14 12.35
CA ILE A 223 -7.08 -2.87 13.38
C ILE A 223 -6.23 -4.12 13.61
N GLU A 224 -6.85 -5.30 13.70
CA GLU A 224 -6.14 -6.58 13.81
C GLU A 224 -5.23 -6.82 12.62
N SER A 225 -5.72 -6.51 11.42
CA SER A 225 -4.94 -6.57 10.18
C SER A 225 -3.73 -5.63 10.19
N ILE A 226 -3.90 -4.39 10.66
CA ILE A 226 -2.79 -3.43 10.82
C ILE A 226 -1.76 -3.97 11.81
N ILE A 227 -2.21 -4.44 12.98
CA ILE A 227 -1.32 -4.98 14.01
C ILE A 227 -0.55 -6.17 13.45
N ARG A 228 -1.25 -7.12 12.82
CA ARG A 228 -0.65 -8.33 12.24
C ARG A 228 0.33 -7.99 11.11
N GLY A 229 0.03 -7.00 10.28
CA GLY A 229 0.96 -6.48 9.28
C GLY A 229 2.25 -5.93 9.88
N ILE A 230 2.14 -5.19 10.99
CA ILE A 230 3.29 -4.61 11.69
C ILE A 230 4.13 -5.71 12.36
N VAL A 231 3.52 -6.59 13.16
CA VAL A 231 4.27 -7.52 14.03
C VAL A 231 4.54 -8.91 13.43
N GLY A 232 3.80 -9.30 12.39
CA GLY A 232 3.95 -10.63 11.79
C GLY A 232 5.19 -10.75 10.91
N ASP A 233 5.75 -11.95 10.80
CA ASP A 233 6.89 -12.22 9.92
C ASP A 233 6.51 -11.95 8.45
N LYS A 234 7.35 -11.19 7.76
CA LYS A 234 7.18 -10.81 6.36
C LYS A 234 8.19 -11.50 5.44
N GLY A 235 9.11 -12.29 6.01
CA GLY A 235 10.26 -12.83 5.28
C GLY A 235 11.08 -11.71 4.66
N ARG A 236 11.56 -11.90 3.43
CA ARG A 236 12.23 -10.86 2.64
C ARG A 236 11.22 -9.92 2.01
N VAL A 237 11.56 -8.63 1.98
CA VAL A 237 10.74 -7.59 1.35
C VAL A 237 11.54 -6.85 0.28
N HIS A 238 10.91 -6.59 -0.87
CA HIS A 238 11.48 -5.76 -1.92
C HIS A 238 10.49 -4.67 -2.33
N VAL A 239 10.96 -3.43 -2.41
CA VAL A 239 10.18 -2.30 -2.95
C VAL A 239 10.91 -1.75 -4.16
N ALA A 240 10.29 -1.88 -5.33
CA ALA A 240 10.85 -1.43 -6.59
C ALA A 240 10.08 -0.22 -7.11
N PHE A 241 10.80 0.85 -7.45
CA PHE A 241 10.26 2.03 -8.08
C PHE A 241 10.49 1.93 -9.59
N GLY A 242 9.40 1.99 -10.35
CA GLY A 242 9.39 1.94 -11.80
C GLY A 242 9.95 3.21 -12.44
N ASP A 243 9.75 3.31 -13.74
CA ASP A 243 10.09 4.51 -14.51
C ASP A 243 8.93 5.49 -14.49
N VAL A 244 9.25 6.79 -14.62
CA VAL A 244 8.21 7.80 -14.79
C VAL A 244 7.47 7.51 -16.09
N ILE A 245 6.16 7.31 -16.00
CA ILE A 245 5.31 7.12 -17.18
C ILE A 245 5.33 8.43 -17.98
N SER A 246 6.05 8.40 -19.11
CA SER A 246 6.25 9.55 -19.99
C SER A 246 5.42 9.45 -21.28
N GLU A 247 4.97 8.26 -21.64
CA GLU A 247 4.17 8.02 -22.85
C GLU A 247 2.75 8.60 -22.71
N PRO A 248 2.18 9.18 -23.78
CA PRO A 248 0.84 9.76 -23.76
C PRO A 248 -0.23 8.65 -23.90
N PHE A 249 -0.68 8.12 -22.77
CA PHE A 249 -1.82 7.19 -22.73
C PHE A 249 -3.14 7.96 -22.83
N ASN A 250 -3.94 7.66 -23.86
CA ASN A 250 -5.18 8.40 -24.16
C ASN A 250 -6.39 7.91 -23.36
N THR A 251 -6.32 6.71 -22.76
CA THR A 251 -7.43 6.14 -22.00
C THR A 251 -6.98 5.65 -20.62
N PRO A 252 -7.86 5.72 -19.60
CA PRO A 252 -7.62 5.11 -18.29
C PRO A 252 -7.23 3.63 -18.39
N GLU A 253 -7.84 2.87 -19.30
CA GLU A 253 -7.59 1.44 -19.47
C GLU A 253 -6.17 1.18 -20.02
N SER A 254 -5.71 1.99 -20.99
CA SER A 254 -4.34 1.89 -21.51
C SER A 254 -3.28 2.29 -20.47
N LEU A 255 -3.56 3.32 -19.67
CA LEU A 255 -2.68 3.73 -18.57
C LEU A 255 -2.65 2.69 -17.44
N ALA A 256 -3.78 2.07 -17.10
CA ALA A 256 -3.84 0.99 -16.12
C ALA A 256 -2.96 -0.19 -16.55
N ALA A 257 -3.04 -0.58 -17.83
CA ALA A 257 -2.19 -1.63 -18.38
C ALA A 257 -0.69 -1.32 -18.27
N GLU A 258 -0.27 -0.06 -18.46
CA GLU A 258 1.13 0.33 -18.27
C GLU A 258 1.57 0.32 -16.81
N ILE A 259 0.72 0.82 -15.90
CA ILE A 259 0.99 0.74 -14.45
C ILE A 259 1.14 -0.73 -14.04
N ASP A 260 0.23 -1.59 -14.48
CA ASP A 260 0.24 -3.02 -14.19
C ASP A 260 1.48 -3.70 -14.78
N ARG A 261 1.84 -3.39 -16.04
CA ARG A 261 3.05 -3.91 -16.70
C ARG A 261 4.29 -3.63 -15.85
N GLN A 262 4.49 -2.39 -15.39
CA GLN A 262 5.64 -2.05 -14.55
C GLN A 262 5.57 -2.71 -13.17
N ILE A 263 4.41 -2.72 -12.51
CA ILE A 263 4.25 -3.33 -11.18
C ILE A 263 4.53 -4.84 -11.24
N HIS A 264 3.99 -5.53 -12.24
CA HIS A 264 4.22 -6.97 -12.44
C HIS A 264 5.65 -7.24 -12.81
N HIS A 265 6.22 -6.49 -13.76
CA HIS A 265 7.62 -6.65 -14.17
C HIS A 265 8.59 -6.50 -12.99
N HIS A 266 8.37 -5.50 -12.14
CA HIS A 266 9.21 -5.23 -10.99
C HIS A 266 8.89 -6.07 -9.74
N TYR A 267 7.82 -6.88 -9.76
CA TYR A 267 7.47 -7.73 -8.62
C TYR A 267 8.55 -8.79 -8.38
N ARG A 268 9.14 -8.83 -7.19
CA ARG A 268 10.15 -9.84 -6.85
C ARG A 268 9.45 -11.12 -6.39
N LEU A 269 9.61 -12.18 -7.18
CA LEU A 269 9.15 -13.52 -6.83
C LEU A 269 10.11 -14.16 -5.83
N TYR A 270 9.54 -14.87 -4.86
CA TYR A 270 10.22 -15.68 -3.86
C TYR A 270 9.86 -17.16 -4.06
N PRO A 271 10.62 -18.11 -3.49
CA PRO A 271 10.37 -19.54 -3.71
C PRO A 271 8.95 -20.00 -3.37
N ILE A 272 8.32 -19.40 -2.36
CA ILE A 272 6.93 -19.71 -1.99
C ILE A 272 5.93 -19.35 -3.12
N ASN A 273 6.23 -18.36 -3.97
CA ASN A 273 5.39 -18.01 -5.11
C ASN A 273 5.39 -19.12 -6.16
N TYR A 274 6.57 -19.61 -6.53
CA TYR A 274 6.73 -20.72 -7.47
C TYR A 274 6.13 -22.02 -6.92
N LEU A 275 6.37 -22.30 -5.63
CA LEU A 275 5.79 -23.45 -4.95
C LEU A 275 4.25 -23.42 -5.02
N ALA A 276 3.63 -22.28 -4.70
CA ALA A 276 2.18 -22.16 -4.78
C ALA A 276 1.64 -22.22 -6.22
N ALA A 277 2.44 -21.78 -7.21
CA ALA A 277 2.12 -21.86 -8.63
C ALA A 277 2.39 -23.23 -9.26
N GLN A 278 2.96 -24.18 -8.51
CA GLN A 278 3.39 -25.49 -9.01
C GLN A 278 4.39 -25.38 -10.18
N VAL A 279 5.28 -24.39 -10.10
CA VAL A 279 6.36 -24.17 -11.07
C VAL A 279 7.68 -24.59 -10.43
N ASP A 280 8.46 -25.42 -11.12
CA ASP A 280 9.77 -25.85 -10.66
C ASP A 280 10.73 -24.65 -10.53
N HIS A 281 11.38 -24.53 -9.39
CA HIS A 281 12.35 -23.47 -9.12
C HIS A 281 13.39 -23.94 -8.11
N GLU A 282 14.67 -23.74 -8.41
CA GLU A 282 15.81 -24.22 -7.61
C GLU A 282 15.83 -23.71 -6.17
N GLY A 283 15.27 -22.53 -5.93
CA GLY A 283 15.19 -21.92 -4.60
C GLY A 283 14.12 -22.52 -3.68
N ILE A 284 13.28 -23.45 -4.16
CA ILE A 284 12.26 -24.11 -3.33
C ILE A 284 12.98 -25.08 -2.38
N THR A 285 12.70 -24.94 -1.08
CA THR A 285 13.29 -25.78 -0.03
C THR A 285 12.21 -26.50 0.77
N THR A 286 12.60 -27.51 1.54
CA THR A 286 11.71 -28.20 2.49
C THR A 286 11.07 -27.26 3.51
N GLN A 287 11.77 -26.17 3.89
CA GLN A 287 11.22 -25.14 4.76
C GLN A 287 10.04 -24.41 4.13
N HIS A 288 10.12 -24.05 2.84
CA HIS A 288 9.01 -23.41 2.12
C HIS A 288 7.80 -24.34 2.03
N GLN A 289 8.04 -25.64 1.77
CA GLN A 289 7.00 -26.66 1.74
C GLN A 289 6.31 -26.81 3.10
N ALA A 290 7.09 -26.89 4.18
CA ALA A 290 6.57 -26.97 5.54
C ALA A 290 5.78 -25.72 5.93
N GLN A 291 6.28 -24.53 5.60
CA GLN A 291 5.59 -23.27 5.88
C GLN A 291 4.26 -23.16 5.14
N LEU A 292 4.22 -23.52 3.85
CA LEU A 292 2.97 -23.49 3.09
C LEU A 292 1.98 -24.54 3.61
N ALA A 293 2.45 -25.76 3.93
CA ALA A 293 1.63 -26.81 4.50
C ALA A 293 1.02 -26.42 5.86
N ASP A 294 1.82 -25.82 6.75
CA ASP A 294 1.37 -25.31 8.05
C ASP A 294 0.22 -24.29 7.88
N LYS A 295 0.38 -23.33 6.96
CA LYS A 295 -0.67 -22.35 6.67
C LYS A 295 -1.96 -22.98 6.17
N LEU A 296 -1.85 -23.99 5.30
CA LEU A 296 -3.02 -24.71 4.77
C LEU A 296 -3.78 -25.44 5.88
N GLN A 297 -3.09 -25.97 6.90
CA GLN A 297 -3.74 -26.62 8.05
C GLN A 297 -4.62 -25.68 8.88
N HIS A 298 -4.37 -24.36 8.83
CA HIS A 298 -5.18 -23.35 9.52
C HIS A 298 -6.45 -22.93 8.75
N LEU A 299 -6.65 -23.50 7.56
CA LEU A 299 -7.73 -23.18 6.64
C LEU A 299 -8.58 -24.44 6.36
N PRO A 300 -9.90 -24.29 6.19
CA PRO A 300 -10.71 -25.38 5.65
C PRO A 300 -10.24 -25.73 4.24
N ASP A 301 -10.39 -26.99 3.82
CA ASP A 301 -9.90 -27.49 2.51
C ASP A 301 -10.36 -26.62 1.33
N GLY A 302 -11.63 -26.17 1.34
CA GLY A 302 -12.17 -25.30 0.30
C GLY A 302 -11.53 -23.90 0.23
N ALA A 303 -10.84 -23.46 1.29
CA ALA A 303 -10.14 -22.19 1.35
C ALA A 303 -8.68 -22.28 0.87
N HIS A 304 -8.11 -23.48 0.74
CA HIS A 304 -6.71 -23.70 0.34
C HIS A 304 -6.37 -23.01 -0.97
N ARG A 305 -7.27 -23.09 -1.96
CA ARG A 305 -7.07 -22.45 -3.26
C ARG A 305 -6.84 -20.94 -3.17
N TYR A 306 -7.52 -20.22 -2.27
CA TYR A 306 -7.38 -18.77 -2.15
C TYR A 306 -6.04 -18.38 -1.54
N LEU A 307 -5.52 -19.19 -0.61
CA LEU A 307 -4.17 -19.01 -0.08
C LEU A 307 -3.14 -19.26 -1.19
N LEU A 308 -3.26 -20.39 -1.90
CA LEU A 308 -2.35 -20.74 -2.99
C LEU A 308 -2.36 -19.67 -4.09
N ASP A 309 -3.54 -19.24 -4.56
CA ASP A 309 -3.67 -18.19 -5.57
C ASP A 309 -3.01 -16.87 -5.13
N SER A 310 -3.09 -16.52 -3.84
CA SER A 310 -2.44 -15.30 -3.31
C SER A 310 -0.92 -15.25 -3.52
N TYR A 311 -0.27 -16.42 -3.53
CA TYR A 311 1.15 -16.56 -3.81
C TYR A 311 1.45 -16.91 -5.28
N ALA A 312 0.54 -17.60 -5.96
CA ALA A 312 0.73 -18.06 -7.33
C ALA A 312 0.44 -16.99 -8.39
N ASN A 313 -0.54 -16.10 -8.16
CA ASN A 313 -0.93 -15.07 -9.14
C ASN A 313 0.22 -14.13 -9.53
N PRO A 314 1.15 -13.72 -8.64
CA PRO A 314 2.36 -13.01 -9.05
C PRO A 314 3.19 -13.73 -10.12
N VAL A 315 3.28 -15.06 -10.08
CA VAL A 315 3.98 -15.85 -11.10
C VAL A 315 3.23 -15.77 -12.43
N LYS A 316 1.89 -15.96 -12.40
CA LYS A 316 1.03 -15.89 -13.59
C LYS A 316 1.07 -14.51 -14.26
N ASN A 317 1.16 -13.44 -13.47
CA ASN A 317 1.20 -12.06 -13.97
C ASN A 317 2.56 -11.68 -14.57
N LYS A 318 3.62 -12.41 -14.26
CA LYS A 318 4.96 -12.22 -14.85
C LYS A 318 5.21 -13.05 -16.12
N ALA A 319 4.40 -14.09 -16.33
CA ALA A 319 4.55 -15.04 -17.42
C ALA A 319 4.15 -14.45 -18.78
#